data_AF-A0A538SB14-F1
#
_entry.id   AF-A0A538SB14-F1
#
_cell.length_a   1.000
_cell.length_b   1.000
_cell.length_c   1.000
_cell.angle_alpha   90.00
_cell.angle_beta   90.00
_cell.angle_gamma   90.00
#
_symmetry.space_group_name_H-M   'P 1'
#
loop_
_entity.id
_entity.type
_entity.pdbx_description
1 polymer ?
#
loop_
_entity_poly.entity_id
_entity_poly.type
_entity_poly.pdbx_seq_one_letter_code
_entity_poly.pdbx_strand_id
1 'polypeptide(L)'
;SIQVKRLRVRADSLRNLIVGKGRPFEEIAKKFSDDPSGVRGGDLGTFGHGEMVGEFEDVAFALKPMTVSQPVRSRYGWHIIQVLEHFAKSDTSGERVHARHVLLQAAIKPADEERARKRALTVRDSLLKGADFAAMARRFSMDTSTKDSGGYLGDVAVPNLPPSFREALTGLREGEVSVPLKGEAGYYVFKLLGRVPEREYRLEEIKEDLKRIVLDQKLKDAYDRWLDRIRKNVNIEVKD
;
A
#
# COMPACT_ATOMS: atom_id res chain seq x y z
N SER A 1 7.27 38.44 -0.26
CA SER A 1 6.32 39.43 -0.79
C SER A 1 5.05 39.46 0.05
N ILE A 2 4.25 40.53 -0.04
CA ILE A 2 2.96 40.67 0.64
C ILE A 2 2.02 39.50 0.29
N GLN A 3 2.03 39.06 -0.97
CA GLN A 3 1.23 37.94 -1.46
C GLN A 3 1.53 36.62 -0.74
N VAL A 4 2.81 36.31 -0.48
CA VAL A 4 3.21 35.09 0.25
C VAL A 4 2.69 35.11 1.70
N LYS A 5 2.72 36.27 2.37
CA LYS A 5 2.17 36.42 3.73
C LYS A 5 0.65 36.24 3.72
N ARG A 6 -0.07 36.78 2.72
CA ARG A 6 -1.52 36.62 2.57
C ARG A 6 -1.93 35.16 2.40
N LEU A 7 -1.19 34.39 1.59
CA LEU A 7 -1.46 32.96 1.38
C LEU A 7 -1.24 32.14 2.66
N ARG A 8 -0.22 32.47 3.46
CA ARG A 8 -0.02 31.85 4.77
C ARG A 8 -1.22 32.10 5.70
N VAL A 9 -1.66 33.35 5.83
CA VAL A 9 -2.82 33.72 6.67
C VAL A 9 -4.09 33.00 6.21
N ARG A 10 -4.27 32.84 4.89
CA ARG A 10 -5.37 32.04 4.35
C ARG A 10 -5.27 30.59 4.78
N ALA A 11 -4.10 29.96 4.66
CA ALA A 11 -3.88 28.58 5.10
C ALA A 11 -4.11 28.42 6.62
N ASP A 12 -3.59 29.34 7.45
CA ASP A 12 -3.86 29.37 8.89
C ASP A 12 -5.37 29.45 9.19
N SER A 13 -6.10 30.28 8.44
CA SER A 13 -7.55 30.43 8.61
C SER A 13 -8.31 29.16 8.27
N LEU A 14 -7.93 28.48 7.19
CA LEU A 14 -8.54 27.19 6.80
C LEU A 14 -8.22 26.10 7.82
N ARG A 15 -6.99 26.04 8.31
CA ARG A 15 -6.58 25.12 9.39
C ARG A 15 -7.43 25.34 10.64
N ASN A 16 -7.70 26.58 11.02
CA ASN A 16 -8.54 26.89 12.18
C ASN A 16 -9.99 26.45 12.02
N LEU A 17 -10.52 26.38 10.79
CA LEU A 17 -11.84 25.77 10.56
C LEU A 17 -11.81 24.28 10.86
N ILE A 18 -10.71 23.59 10.52
CA ILE A 18 -10.57 22.14 10.73
C ILE A 18 -10.33 21.84 12.21
N VAL A 19 -9.24 22.37 12.77
CA VAL A 19 -8.78 22.02 14.13
C VAL A 19 -9.55 22.78 15.21
N GLY A 20 -9.88 24.06 14.97
CA GLY A 20 -10.54 24.90 15.96
C GLY A 20 -12.06 24.81 15.96
N LYS A 21 -12.66 24.55 14.79
CA LYS A 21 -14.14 24.46 14.63
C LYS A 21 -14.64 23.06 14.28
N GLY A 22 -13.75 22.08 14.16
CA GLY A 22 -14.10 20.68 13.90
C GLY A 22 -14.70 20.43 12.51
N ARG A 23 -14.45 21.30 11.53
CA ARG A 23 -14.94 21.05 10.16
C ARG A 23 -14.16 19.88 9.53
N PRO A 24 -14.84 18.97 8.80
CA PRO A 24 -14.16 17.89 8.10
C PRO A 24 -13.10 18.43 7.14
N PHE A 25 -11.91 17.83 7.16
CA PHE A 25 -10.82 18.23 6.27
C PHE A 25 -11.23 18.13 4.79
N GLU A 26 -11.89 17.04 4.42
CA GLU A 26 -12.41 16.79 3.08
C GLU A 26 -13.33 17.92 2.58
N GLU A 27 -14.20 18.46 3.42
CA GLU A 27 -15.09 19.58 3.05
C GLU A 27 -14.27 20.83 2.72
N ILE A 28 -13.28 21.13 3.57
CA ILE A 28 -12.40 22.28 3.38
C ILE A 28 -11.54 22.11 2.11
N ALA A 29 -11.01 20.91 1.88
CA ALA A 29 -10.21 20.60 0.70
C ALA A 29 -11.04 20.70 -0.59
N LYS A 30 -12.25 20.11 -0.64
CA LYS A 30 -13.16 20.22 -1.79
C LYS A 30 -13.49 21.66 -2.17
N LYS A 31 -13.62 22.53 -1.17
CA LYS A 31 -14.06 23.90 -1.38
C LYS A 31 -12.92 24.88 -1.66
N PHE A 32 -11.73 24.64 -1.12
CA PHE A 32 -10.67 25.65 -1.09
C PHE A 32 -9.30 25.17 -1.58
N SER A 33 -9.11 23.87 -1.82
CA SER A 33 -7.84 23.35 -2.33
C SER A 33 -7.67 23.71 -3.80
N ASP A 34 -6.51 24.24 -4.13
CA ASP A 34 -6.09 24.48 -5.51
C ASP A 34 -5.37 23.24 -6.11
N ASP A 35 -5.16 22.18 -5.30
CA ASP A 35 -4.55 20.92 -5.74
C ASP A 35 -5.57 20.05 -6.50
N PRO A 36 -5.17 19.30 -7.55
CA PRO A 36 -6.07 18.40 -8.28
C PRO A 36 -6.77 17.35 -7.40
N SER A 37 -6.20 16.95 -6.26
CA SER A 37 -6.85 16.09 -5.28
C SER A 37 -8.03 16.74 -4.55
N GLY A 38 -8.18 18.07 -4.64
CA GLY A 38 -9.28 18.83 -4.01
C GLY A 38 -10.65 18.25 -4.35
N VAL A 39 -10.89 17.85 -5.61
CA VAL A 39 -12.16 17.23 -6.02
C VAL A 39 -12.46 15.91 -5.28
N ARG A 40 -11.42 15.23 -4.79
CA ARG A 40 -11.48 14.01 -3.96
C ARG A 40 -11.24 14.30 -2.48
N GLY A 41 -11.47 15.52 -2.00
CA GLY A 41 -11.28 15.82 -0.58
C GLY A 41 -9.84 16.02 -0.15
N GLY A 42 -8.92 16.21 -1.09
CA GLY A 42 -7.48 16.31 -0.78
C GLY A 42 -6.80 14.97 -0.58
N ASP A 43 -7.45 13.86 -0.97
CA ASP A 43 -6.88 12.52 -0.84
C ASP A 43 -5.77 12.29 -1.88
N LEU A 44 -4.56 12.06 -1.36
CA LEU A 44 -3.34 11.80 -2.11
C LEU A 44 -3.02 10.29 -2.20
N GLY A 45 -3.79 9.43 -1.53
CA GLY A 45 -3.48 8.01 -1.38
C GLY A 45 -2.28 7.77 -0.45
N THR A 46 -1.68 6.58 -0.57
CA THR A 46 -0.46 6.22 0.16
C THR A 46 0.78 6.61 -0.66
N PHE A 47 1.80 7.12 0.02
CA PHE A 47 3.08 7.46 -0.60
C PHE A 47 4.24 7.15 0.35
N GLY A 48 5.38 6.78 -0.22
CA GLY A 48 6.65 6.58 0.49
C GLY A 48 7.56 7.80 0.44
N HIS A 49 8.75 7.66 1.05
CA HIS A 49 9.80 8.66 0.98
C HIS A 49 10.28 8.89 -0.45
N GLY A 50 10.45 10.15 -0.84
CA GLY A 50 10.91 10.59 -2.15
C GLY A 50 9.81 10.81 -3.19
N GLU A 51 8.56 10.51 -2.86
CA GLU A 51 7.41 10.69 -3.76
C GLU A 51 6.81 12.11 -3.67
N MET A 52 7.05 12.81 -2.56
CA MET A 52 6.56 14.17 -2.32
C MET A 52 7.72 15.18 -2.27
N VAL A 53 7.41 16.48 -2.32
CA VAL A 53 8.44 17.51 -2.07
C VAL A 53 8.91 17.45 -0.63
N GLY A 54 10.21 17.58 -0.41
CA GLY A 54 10.84 17.39 0.90
C GLY A 54 10.16 18.19 2.03
N GLU A 55 9.79 19.45 1.79
CA GLU A 55 9.16 20.27 2.84
C GLU A 55 7.79 19.72 3.27
N PHE A 56 7.03 19.14 2.35
CA PHE A 56 5.75 18.49 2.64
C PHE A 56 5.99 17.15 3.33
N GLU A 57 6.92 16.36 2.78
CA GLU A 57 7.28 15.02 3.24
C GLU A 57 7.71 15.02 4.70
N ASP A 58 8.70 15.86 5.05
CA ASP A 58 9.26 15.93 6.39
C ASP A 58 8.16 16.16 7.45
N VAL A 59 7.19 17.01 7.14
CA VAL A 59 6.07 17.29 8.03
C VAL A 59 5.07 16.14 8.05
N ALA A 60 4.72 15.56 6.89
CA ALA A 60 3.78 14.44 6.82
C ALA A 60 4.28 13.20 7.60
N PHE A 61 5.56 12.86 7.50
CA PHE A 61 6.15 11.72 8.21
C PHE A 61 6.38 12.00 9.71
N ALA A 62 6.54 13.26 10.12
CA ALA A 62 6.69 13.61 11.53
C ALA A 62 5.35 13.73 12.30
N LEU A 63 4.24 13.91 11.60
CA LEU A 63 2.91 14.05 12.21
C LEU A 63 2.37 12.74 12.74
N LYS A 64 1.60 12.80 13.83
CA LYS A 64 0.88 11.63 14.34
C LYS A 64 -0.34 11.34 13.45
N PRO A 65 -0.78 10.08 13.32
CA PRO A 65 -2.05 9.75 12.68
C PRO A 65 -3.21 10.57 13.25
N MET A 66 -4.15 10.90 12.37
CA MET A 66 -5.32 11.75 12.61
C MET A 66 -5.03 13.18 13.07
N THR A 67 -3.82 13.71 12.82
CA THR A 67 -3.45 15.09 13.14
C THR A 67 -3.29 15.97 11.90
N VAL A 68 -3.46 17.29 12.10
CA VAL A 68 -3.38 18.31 11.05
C VAL A 68 -2.19 19.25 11.29
N SER A 69 -1.34 19.39 10.27
CA SER A 69 -0.13 20.20 10.28
C SER A 69 -0.40 21.70 10.50
N GLN A 70 0.63 22.45 10.90
CA GLN A 70 0.67 23.89 10.64
C GLN A 70 0.86 24.15 9.14
N PRO A 71 0.57 25.36 8.61
CA PRO A 71 0.84 25.64 7.21
C PRO A 71 2.31 25.42 6.84
N VAL A 72 2.53 24.56 5.86
CA VAL A 72 3.84 24.16 5.37
C VAL A 72 4.11 24.87 4.06
N ARG A 73 5.27 25.50 3.93
CA ARG A 73 5.65 26.18 2.68
C ARG A 73 6.48 25.25 1.82
N SER A 74 6.13 25.17 0.53
CA SER A 74 6.97 24.52 -0.49
C SER A 74 7.05 25.39 -1.75
N ARG A 75 7.71 24.88 -2.79
CA ARG A 75 7.69 25.48 -4.13
C ARG A 75 6.30 25.59 -4.78
N TYR A 76 5.33 24.80 -4.33
CA TYR A 76 3.96 24.79 -4.86
C TYR A 76 3.00 25.75 -4.13
N GLY A 77 3.42 26.30 -2.98
CA GLY A 77 2.58 27.20 -2.19
C GLY A 77 2.57 26.83 -0.71
N TRP A 78 1.40 26.98 -0.10
CA TRP A 78 1.16 26.67 1.30
C TRP A 78 0.24 25.46 1.42
N HIS A 79 0.65 24.50 2.22
CA HIS A 79 -0.02 23.21 2.40
C HIS A 79 -0.53 23.07 3.84
N ILE A 80 -1.68 22.44 4.00
CA ILE A 80 -2.17 21.94 5.28
C ILE A 80 -2.32 20.44 5.09
N ILE A 81 -1.68 19.66 5.95
CA ILE A 81 -1.54 18.21 5.77
C ILE A 81 -2.32 17.53 6.89
N GLN A 82 -3.22 16.61 6.54
CA GLN A 82 -3.77 15.66 7.50
C GLN A 82 -3.19 14.28 7.23
N VAL A 83 -2.59 13.67 8.25
CA VAL A 83 -2.16 12.27 8.18
C VAL A 83 -3.31 11.43 8.68
N LEU A 84 -3.79 10.48 7.87
CA LEU A 84 -4.82 9.54 8.29
C LEU A 84 -4.21 8.36 9.05
N GLU A 85 -3.17 7.77 8.46
CA GLU A 85 -2.49 6.59 8.97
C GLU A 85 -1.02 6.60 8.57
N HIS A 86 -0.18 5.96 9.38
CA HIS A 86 1.19 5.60 9.00
C HIS A 86 1.27 4.10 8.82
N PHE A 87 1.68 3.68 7.64
CA PHE A 87 1.97 2.28 7.38
C PHE A 87 3.41 2.01 7.82
N ALA A 88 3.62 0.92 8.55
CA ALA A 88 4.98 0.44 8.80
C ALA A 88 5.67 0.26 7.45
N LYS A 89 6.94 0.67 7.37
CA LYS A 89 7.77 0.36 6.20
C LYS A 89 7.68 -1.15 6.00
N SER A 90 7.07 -1.58 4.90
CA SER A 90 7.08 -2.99 4.55
C SER A 90 8.54 -3.37 4.41
N ASP A 91 8.98 -4.37 5.18
CA ASP A 91 10.34 -4.83 5.04
C ASP A 91 10.40 -5.52 3.68
N THR A 92 10.98 -4.79 2.73
CA THR A 92 11.23 -5.28 1.37
C THR A 92 12.60 -5.92 1.28
N SER A 93 13.41 -5.80 2.34
CA SER A 93 14.62 -6.59 2.54
C SER A 93 14.23 -7.99 3.02
N GLY A 94 15.16 -8.93 2.93
CA GLY A 94 14.91 -10.35 3.19
C GLY A 94 14.48 -11.15 1.95
N GLU A 95 14.60 -12.47 2.10
CA GLU A 95 14.09 -13.45 1.13
C GLU A 95 12.61 -13.17 0.82
N ARG A 96 12.22 -13.30 -0.44
CA ARG A 96 10.82 -13.24 -0.87
C ARG A 96 10.37 -14.62 -1.30
N VAL A 97 9.11 -14.94 -1.01
CA VAL A 97 8.47 -16.19 -1.42
C VAL A 97 7.28 -15.91 -2.32
N HIS A 98 7.13 -16.74 -3.35
CA HIS A 98 5.92 -16.82 -4.16
C HIS A 98 5.11 -18.00 -3.64
N ALA A 99 3.89 -17.76 -3.20
CA ALA A 99 3.05 -18.82 -2.64
C ALA A 99 1.60 -18.72 -3.08
N ARG A 100 0.90 -19.84 -2.97
CA ARG A 100 -0.56 -19.88 -2.96
C ARG A 100 -1.08 -20.36 -1.62
N HIS A 101 -2.29 -19.97 -1.26
CA HIS A 101 -2.97 -20.51 -0.10
C HIS A 101 -4.45 -20.83 -0.36
N VAL A 102 -5.01 -21.69 0.48
CA VAL A 102 -6.45 -21.90 0.63
C VAL A 102 -6.82 -21.61 2.07
N LEU A 103 -7.72 -20.65 2.30
CA LEU A 103 -8.26 -20.35 3.63
C LEU A 103 -9.56 -21.13 3.87
N LEU A 104 -9.55 -21.98 4.89
CA LEU A 104 -10.73 -22.65 5.42
C LEU A 104 -11.12 -21.94 6.71
N GLN A 105 -12.09 -21.03 6.62
CA GLN A 105 -12.50 -20.21 7.74
C GLN A 105 -13.03 -21.05 8.90
N ALA A 106 -12.58 -20.75 10.11
CA ALA A 106 -13.13 -21.27 11.35
C ALA A 106 -13.96 -20.15 12.02
N ALA A 107 -15.21 -20.43 12.35
CA ALA A 107 -15.97 -19.53 13.21
C ALA A 107 -15.48 -19.65 14.67
N ILE A 108 -15.92 -18.73 15.52
CA ILE A 108 -15.49 -18.62 16.93
C ILE A 108 -15.80 -19.90 17.76
N LYS A 109 -16.73 -20.76 17.30
CA LYS A 109 -17.14 -21.97 18.04
C LYS A 109 -16.15 -23.13 17.86
N PRO A 110 -15.80 -23.89 18.92
CA PRO A 110 -14.87 -25.03 18.83
C PRO A 110 -15.26 -26.09 17.79
N ALA A 111 -16.56 -26.38 17.64
CA ALA A 111 -17.05 -27.34 16.65
C ALA A 111 -16.78 -26.89 15.20
N ASP A 112 -16.74 -25.58 14.95
CA ASP A 112 -16.46 -25.03 13.62
C ASP A 112 -14.95 -24.99 13.33
N GLU A 113 -14.13 -24.86 14.37
CA GLU A 113 -12.68 -25.02 14.26
C GLU A 113 -12.29 -26.43 13.78
N GLU A 114 -12.83 -27.47 14.42
CA GLU A 114 -12.54 -28.85 14.04
C GLU A 114 -13.04 -29.16 12.61
N ARG A 115 -14.17 -28.58 12.22
CA ARG A 115 -14.71 -28.70 10.86
C ARG A 115 -13.79 -28.05 9.83
N ALA A 116 -13.28 -26.86 10.13
CA ALA A 116 -12.33 -26.14 9.27
C ALA A 116 -11.02 -26.92 9.13
N ARG A 117 -10.51 -27.47 10.24
CA ARG A 117 -9.32 -28.33 10.25
C ARG A 117 -9.50 -29.57 9.37
N LYS A 118 -10.59 -30.31 9.53
CA LYS A 118 -10.90 -31.48 8.71
C LYS A 118 -11.01 -31.15 7.22
N ARG A 119 -11.67 -30.04 6.88
CA ARG A 119 -11.74 -29.55 5.49
C ARG A 119 -10.37 -29.22 4.93
N ALA A 120 -9.51 -28.55 5.71
CA ALA A 120 -8.16 -28.22 5.30
C ALA A 120 -7.31 -29.48 5.05
N LEU A 121 -7.45 -30.51 5.89
CA LEU A 121 -6.83 -31.82 5.68
C LEU A 121 -7.30 -32.46 4.36
N THR A 122 -8.61 -32.51 4.11
CA THR A 122 -9.16 -33.05 2.85
C THR A 122 -8.66 -32.28 1.61
N VAL A 123 -8.56 -30.96 1.70
CA VAL A 123 -8.01 -30.12 0.62
C VAL A 123 -6.56 -30.50 0.38
N ARG A 124 -5.73 -30.55 1.42
CA ARG A 124 -4.33 -30.94 1.33
C ARG A 124 -4.16 -32.33 0.71
N ASP A 125 -4.90 -33.32 1.17
CA ASP A 125 -4.78 -34.70 0.65
C ASP A 125 -5.11 -34.77 -0.84
N SER A 126 -6.07 -33.95 -1.30
CA SER A 126 -6.39 -33.84 -2.73
C SER A 126 -5.26 -33.18 -3.52
N LEU A 127 -4.63 -32.13 -2.96
CA LEU A 127 -3.48 -31.46 -3.57
C LEU A 127 -2.27 -32.37 -3.68
N LEU A 128 -2.00 -33.18 -2.65
CA LEU A 128 -0.91 -34.18 -2.66
C LEU A 128 -1.14 -35.28 -3.71
N LYS A 129 -2.40 -35.56 -4.08
CA LYS A 129 -2.76 -36.48 -5.17
C LYS A 129 -2.75 -35.82 -6.56
N GLY A 130 -2.30 -34.57 -6.67
CA GLY A 130 -2.15 -33.87 -7.94
C GLY A 130 -3.34 -33.00 -8.34
N ALA A 131 -4.29 -32.72 -7.45
CA ALA A 131 -5.35 -31.75 -7.74
C ALA A 131 -4.76 -30.36 -8.02
N ASP A 132 -5.35 -29.61 -8.97
CA ASP A 132 -4.92 -28.24 -9.27
C ASP A 132 -5.18 -27.31 -8.08
N PHE A 133 -4.11 -26.66 -7.61
CA PHE A 133 -4.19 -25.79 -6.45
C PHE A 133 -5.11 -24.59 -6.69
N ALA A 134 -5.04 -23.99 -7.88
CA ALA A 134 -5.85 -22.83 -8.19
C ALA A 134 -7.35 -23.15 -8.21
N ALA A 135 -7.73 -24.32 -8.74
CA ALA A 135 -9.09 -24.82 -8.70
C ALA A 135 -9.56 -25.09 -7.26
N MET A 136 -8.72 -25.71 -6.42
CA MET A 136 -9.05 -25.93 -5.00
C MET A 136 -9.23 -24.60 -4.25
N ALA A 137 -8.38 -23.61 -4.51
CA ALA A 137 -8.50 -22.27 -3.93
C ALA A 137 -9.82 -21.59 -4.37
N ARG A 138 -10.10 -21.53 -5.68
CA ARG A 138 -11.36 -20.98 -6.21
C ARG A 138 -12.60 -21.65 -5.63
N ARG A 139 -12.54 -22.96 -5.39
CA ARG A 139 -13.68 -23.73 -4.90
C ARG A 139 -13.87 -23.62 -3.38
N PHE A 140 -12.79 -23.66 -2.62
CA PHE A 140 -12.87 -23.87 -1.17
C PHE A 140 -12.34 -22.71 -0.32
N SER A 141 -11.53 -21.81 -0.88
CA SER A 141 -10.98 -20.69 -0.13
C SER A 141 -12.08 -19.70 0.24
N MET A 142 -12.06 -19.24 1.49
CA MET A 142 -12.90 -18.16 2.01
C MET A 142 -12.17 -16.81 1.99
N ASP A 143 -10.92 -16.77 1.54
CA ASP A 143 -10.22 -15.51 1.29
C ASP A 143 -10.65 -14.94 -0.07
N THR A 144 -11.57 -13.99 -0.07
CA THR A 144 -12.10 -13.36 -1.29
C THR A 144 -11.06 -12.54 -2.05
N SER A 145 -9.96 -12.14 -1.42
CA SER A 145 -8.91 -11.34 -2.07
C SER A 145 -8.02 -12.18 -3.01
N THR A 146 -7.81 -13.46 -2.68
CA THR A 146 -6.92 -14.35 -3.43
C THR A 146 -7.65 -15.49 -4.12
N LYS A 147 -8.87 -15.84 -3.68
CA LYS A 147 -9.67 -16.98 -4.18
C LYS A 147 -9.76 -17.02 -5.70
N ASP A 148 -10.18 -15.93 -6.33
CA ASP A 148 -10.41 -15.87 -7.78
C ASP A 148 -9.09 -15.96 -8.57
N SER A 149 -8.00 -15.45 -7.98
CA SER A 149 -6.61 -15.60 -8.44
C SER A 149 -6.00 -16.97 -8.11
N GLY A 150 -6.82 -17.96 -7.75
CA GLY A 150 -6.34 -19.31 -7.44
C GLY A 150 -5.50 -19.39 -6.16
N GLY A 151 -5.75 -18.49 -5.21
CA GLY A 151 -5.05 -18.40 -3.93
C GLY A 151 -3.70 -17.71 -4.02
N TYR A 152 -3.36 -17.04 -5.12
CA TYR A 152 -2.04 -16.43 -5.33
C TYR A 152 -1.79 -15.25 -4.40
N LEU A 153 -0.70 -15.33 -3.62
CA LEU A 153 -0.30 -14.29 -2.67
C LEU A 153 0.64 -13.24 -3.27
N GLY A 154 1.10 -13.44 -4.50
CA GLY A 154 2.14 -12.59 -5.07
C GLY A 154 3.49 -12.82 -4.39
N ASP A 155 4.29 -11.75 -4.39
CA ASP A 155 5.65 -11.76 -3.87
C ASP A 155 5.63 -11.25 -2.43
N VAL A 156 5.76 -12.17 -1.48
CA VAL A 156 5.69 -11.85 -0.06
C VAL A 156 7.08 -11.89 0.54
N ALA A 157 7.52 -10.79 1.15
CA ALA A 157 8.77 -10.78 1.91
C ALA A 157 8.60 -11.64 3.17
N VAL A 158 9.51 -12.58 3.40
CA VAL A 158 9.50 -13.50 4.54
C VAL A 158 9.44 -12.77 5.89
N PRO A 159 10.12 -11.62 6.09
CA PRO A 159 9.97 -10.83 7.32
C PRO A 159 8.54 -10.35 7.58
N ASN A 160 7.75 -10.08 6.55
CA ASN A 160 6.38 -9.57 6.69
C ASN A 160 5.35 -10.68 6.98
N LEU A 161 5.75 -11.97 6.93
CA LEU A 161 4.86 -13.07 7.28
C LEU A 161 4.66 -13.19 8.80
N PRO A 162 3.46 -13.55 9.27
CA PRO A 162 3.23 -13.97 10.66
C PRO A 162 4.20 -15.10 11.05
N PRO A 163 4.71 -15.15 12.30
CA PRO A 163 5.72 -16.14 12.70
C PRO A 163 5.34 -17.60 12.39
N SER A 164 4.08 -17.98 12.63
CA SER A 164 3.57 -19.34 12.36
C SER A 164 3.55 -19.69 10.87
N PHE A 165 3.33 -18.72 10.00
CA PHE A 165 3.37 -18.92 8.55
C PHE A 165 4.80 -18.86 8.04
N ARG A 166 5.64 -18.02 8.63
CA ARG A 166 7.06 -17.90 8.30
C ARG A 166 7.76 -19.24 8.47
N GLU A 167 7.70 -19.84 9.65
CA GLU A 167 8.34 -21.12 9.95
C GLU A 167 7.91 -22.24 9.00
N ALA A 168 6.60 -22.31 8.73
CA ALA A 168 6.09 -23.32 7.83
C ALA A 168 6.51 -23.08 6.38
N LEU A 169 6.39 -21.86 5.86
CA LEU A 169 6.74 -21.53 4.48
C LEU A 169 8.25 -21.62 4.23
N THR A 170 9.09 -21.22 5.20
CA THR A 170 10.55 -21.35 5.08
C THR A 170 11.00 -22.81 5.10
N GLY A 171 10.25 -23.72 5.74
CA GLY A 171 10.52 -25.15 5.71
C GLY A 171 10.12 -25.87 4.42
N LEU A 172 9.29 -25.27 3.55
CA LEU A 172 8.82 -25.90 2.32
C LEU A 172 9.85 -25.83 1.19
N ARG A 173 9.89 -26.91 0.39
CA ARG A 173 10.53 -26.92 -0.92
C ARG A 173 9.60 -26.34 -1.99
N GLU A 174 10.17 -25.88 -3.10
CA GLU A 174 9.38 -25.42 -4.23
C GLU A 174 8.44 -26.53 -4.74
N GLY A 175 7.18 -26.17 -4.96
CA GLY A 175 6.11 -27.09 -5.32
C GLY A 175 5.47 -27.83 -4.14
N GLU A 176 6.04 -27.78 -2.95
CA GLU A 176 5.55 -28.50 -1.77
C GLU A 176 4.29 -27.85 -1.18
N VAL A 177 3.39 -28.70 -0.65
CA VAL A 177 2.14 -28.30 0.00
C VAL A 177 2.26 -28.47 1.52
N SER A 178 1.99 -27.40 2.26
CA SER A 178 2.08 -27.39 3.72
C SER A 178 1.06 -28.31 4.38
N VAL A 179 1.29 -28.65 5.66
CA VAL A 179 0.21 -29.08 6.55
C VAL A 179 -0.78 -27.93 6.80
N PRO A 180 -2.04 -28.19 7.21
CA PRO A 180 -2.94 -27.11 7.62
C PRO A 180 -2.39 -26.34 8.81
N LEU A 181 -2.19 -25.04 8.63
CA LEU A 181 -1.69 -24.13 9.66
C LEU A 181 -2.85 -23.34 10.26
N LYS A 182 -2.91 -23.26 11.59
CA LYS A 182 -3.89 -22.42 12.27
C LYS A 182 -3.43 -20.96 12.19
N GLY A 183 -4.29 -20.10 11.67
CA GLY A 183 -4.18 -18.65 11.71
C GLY A 183 -5.41 -18.04 12.39
N GLU A 184 -5.50 -16.71 12.40
CA GLU A 184 -6.58 -15.99 13.08
C GLU A 184 -7.96 -16.28 12.48
N ALA A 185 -8.06 -16.31 11.15
CA ALA A 185 -9.34 -16.53 10.47
C ALA A 185 -9.73 -18.02 10.32
N GLY A 186 -8.84 -18.97 10.63
CA GLY A 186 -9.07 -20.40 10.43
C GLY A 186 -7.82 -21.16 10.03
N TYR A 187 -7.98 -22.16 9.16
CA TYR A 187 -6.88 -23.01 8.71
C TYR A 187 -6.43 -22.66 7.30
N TYR A 188 -5.11 -22.61 7.11
CA TYR A 188 -4.47 -22.27 5.86
C TYR A 188 -3.68 -23.47 5.35
N VAL A 189 -3.86 -23.81 4.07
CA VAL A 189 -2.97 -24.75 3.37
C VAL A 189 -2.21 -23.94 2.34
N PHE A 190 -0.88 -24.00 2.37
CA PHE A 190 -0.01 -23.26 1.47
C PHE A 190 0.62 -24.18 0.43
N LYS A 191 0.97 -23.61 -0.73
CA LYS A 191 1.91 -24.21 -1.67
C LYS A 191 2.99 -23.18 -2.00
N LEU A 192 4.24 -23.55 -1.80
CA LEU A 192 5.36 -22.72 -2.20
C LEU A 192 5.57 -22.87 -3.72
N LEU A 193 5.60 -21.77 -4.45
CA LEU A 193 5.83 -21.75 -5.89
C LEU A 193 7.30 -21.46 -6.23
N GLY A 194 7.96 -20.61 -5.44
CA GLY A 194 9.35 -20.25 -5.67
C GLY A 194 9.89 -19.30 -4.59
N ARG A 195 11.21 -19.08 -4.61
CA ARG A 195 11.92 -18.16 -3.72
C ARG A 195 12.78 -17.19 -4.50
N VAL A 196 12.86 -15.96 -4.02
CA VAL A 196 13.83 -14.96 -4.48
C VAL A 196 14.72 -14.63 -3.28
N PRO A 197 16.00 -15.06 -3.30
CA PRO A 197 16.90 -14.79 -2.19
C PRO A 197 17.13 -13.28 -2.06
N GLU A 198 17.34 -12.85 -0.82
CA GLU A 198 17.92 -11.54 -0.57
C GLU A 198 19.32 -11.52 -1.17
N ARG A 199 19.53 -10.69 -2.18
CA ARG A 199 20.86 -10.36 -2.66
C ARG A 199 20.97 -8.86 -2.81
N GLU A 200 22.10 -8.32 -2.36
CA GLU A 200 22.52 -6.99 -2.78
C GLU A 200 22.83 -7.08 -4.28
N TYR A 201 21.99 -6.45 -5.09
CA TYR A 201 22.33 -6.24 -6.49
C TYR A 201 23.56 -5.35 -6.56
N ARG A 202 24.59 -5.80 -7.27
CA ARG A 202 25.76 -4.93 -7.52
C ARG A 202 25.31 -3.77 -8.41
N LEU A 203 25.85 -2.57 -8.17
CA LEU A 203 25.47 -1.38 -8.94
C LEU A 203 25.61 -1.63 -10.45
N GLU A 204 26.60 -2.43 -10.86
CA GLU A 204 26.85 -2.82 -12.25
C GLU A 204 25.73 -3.67 -12.84
N GLU A 205 25.05 -4.49 -12.04
CA GLU A 205 23.98 -5.41 -12.47
C GLU A 205 22.65 -4.69 -12.68
N ILE A 206 22.41 -3.62 -11.91
CA ILE A 206 21.16 -2.84 -11.97
C ILE A 206 21.35 -1.46 -12.61
N LYS A 207 22.54 -1.13 -13.12
CA LYS A 207 22.87 0.22 -13.60
C LYS A 207 21.89 0.71 -14.66
N GLU A 208 21.57 -0.14 -15.64
CA GLU A 208 20.67 0.22 -16.74
C GLU A 208 19.22 0.35 -16.28
N ASP A 209 18.77 -0.54 -15.40
CA ASP A 209 17.42 -0.47 -14.81
C ASP A 209 17.29 0.75 -13.89
N LEU A 210 18.27 1.02 -13.04
CA LEU A 210 18.32 2.19 -12.17
C LEU A 210 18.37 3.48 -12.99
N LYS A 211 19.15 3.50 -14.07
CA LYS A 211 19.21 4.64 -14.99
C LYS A 211 17.85 4.88 -15.65
N ARG A 212 17.14 3.83 -16.08
CA ARG A 212 15.77 3.93 -16.60
C ARG A 212 14.80 4.45 -15.55
N ILE A 213 14.79 3.89 -14.35
CA ILE A 213 13.93 4.32 -13.24
C ILE A 213 14.16 5.80 -12.90
N VAL A 214 15.42 6.21 -12.74
CA VAL A 214 15.78 7.60 -12.44
C VAL A 214 15.46 8.52 -13.61
N LEU A 215 15.66 8.07 -14.85
CA LEU A 215 15.35 8.84 -16.06
C LEU A 215 13.84 9.07 -16.20
N ASP A 216 13.03 8.02 -16.04
CA ASP A 216 11.58 8.09 -16.08
C ASP A 216 11.04 9.00 -14.98
N GLN A 217 11.57 8.90 -13.76
CA GLN A 217 11.22 9.80 -12.67
C GLN A 217 11.56 11.26 -13.00
N LYS A 218 12.77 11.52 -13.52
CA LYS A 218 13.18 12.88 -13.91
C LYS A 218 12.35 13.43 -15.07
N LEU A 219 11.94 12.58 -16.00
CA LEU A 219 11.06 12.92 -17.13
C LEU A 219 9.67 13.29 -16.63
N LYS A 220 9.08 12.48 -15.75
CA LYS A 220 7.81 12.77 -15.10
C LYS A 220 7.87 14.10 -14.35
N ASP A 221 8.88 14.31 -13.52
CA ASP A 221 9.08 15.58 -12.81
C ASP A 221 9.23 16.79 -13.74
N ALA A 222 9.95 16.63 -14.85
CA ALA A 222 10.13 17.69 -15.84
C ALA A 222 8.82 17.99 -16.58
N TYR A 223 8.05 16.96 -16.92
CA TYR A 223 6.75 17.04 -17.55
C TYR A 223 5.73 17.72 -16.63
N ASP A 224 5.66 17.32 -15.36
CA ASP A 224 4.79 17.93 -14.34
C ASP A 224 5.14 19.43 -14.16
N ARG A 225 6.44 19.77 -14.05
CA ARG A 225 6.90 21.17 -14.01
C ARG A 225 6.54 21.97 -15.27
N TRP A 226 6.58 21.34 -16.44
CA TRP A 226 6.23 21.97 -17.70
C TRP A 226 4.72 22.20 -17.81
N LEU A 227 3.89 21.21 -17.45
CA LEU A 227 2.44 21.34 -17.39
C LEU A 227 2.02 22.47 -16.43
N ASP A 228 2.63 22.56 -15.25
CA ASP A 228 2.35 23.64 -14.30
C ASP A 228 2.68 25.01 -14.87
N ARG A 229 3.79 25.12 -15.63
CA ARG A 229 4.17 26.36 -16.30
C ARG A 229 3.15 26.76 -17.37
N ILE A 230 2.67 25.80 -18.16
CA ILE A 230 1.65 26.05 -19.18
C ILE A 230 0.35 26.49 -18.52
N ARG A 231 -0.13 25.78 -17.50
CA ARG A 231 -1.37 26.14 -16.78
C ARG A 231 -1.32 27.54 -16.17
N LYS A 232 -0.15 28.00 -15.72
CA LYS A 232 0.03 29.36 -15.18
C LYS A 232 0.08 30.45 -16.25
N ASN A 233 0.43 30.10 -17.48
CA ASN A 233 0.65 31.05 -18.58
C ASN A 233 -0.47 31.05 -19.63
N VAL A 234 -1.44 30.13 -19.54
CA VAL A 234 -2.58 30.05 -20.46
C VAL A 234 -3.86 30.46 -19.71
N ASN A 235 -4.52 31.52 -20.20
CA ASN A 235 -5.82 31.98 -19.71
C ASN A 235 -6.91 31.10 -20.33
N ILE A 236 -7.43 30.13 -19.59
CA ILE A 236 -8.48 29.22 -20.08
C ILE A 236 -9.84 29.85 -19.78
N GLU A 237 -10.50 30.42 -20.79
CA GLU A 237 -11.93 30.74 -20.73
C GLU A 237 -12.73 29.45 -21.02
N VAL A 238 -13.39 28.92 -20.00
CA VAL A 238 -14.42 27.89 -20.19
C VAL A 238 -15.70 28.64 -20.58
N LYS A 239 -16.17 28.44 -21.81
CA LYS A 239 -17.52 28.88 -22.21
C LYS A 239 -18.53 27.83 -21.77
N ASP A 240 -19.50 28.27 -20.98
CA ASP A 240 -20.72 27.51 -20.62
C ASP A 240 -21.60 27.24 -21.86
#